data_AF-R9LNA5-F1
#
_entry.id   AF-R9LNA5-F1
#
_cell.length_a   1.000
_cell.length_b   1.000
_cell.length_c   1.000
_cell.angle_alpha   90.00
_cell.angle_beta   90.00
_cell.angle_gamma   90.00
#
_symmetry.space_group_name_H-M   'P 1'
#
loop_
_entity.id
_entity.type
_entity.pdbx_description
1 polymer ?
#
loop_
_entity_poly.entity_id
_entity_poly.type
_entity_poly.pdbx_seq_one_letter_code
_entity_poly.pdbx_strand_id
1 'polypeptide(L)'
;MKTIYEKTKVEEFDLYEKATTIRNNWLLEGKKRGDLVKASFNDEKIALAYVLAASALSLTLSIDPTVSCIETLPPENRMNFPIQYDPTVAILQIENRQWNQQDLFEMDLKDLKNLIKKG
;
A
#
# COMPACT_ATOMS: atom_id res chain seq x y z
N MET A 1 -4.45 -31.84 -7.65
CA MET A 1 -3.32 -30.97 -7.25
C MET A 1 -3.44 -29.67 -8.03
N LYS A 2 -4.13 -28.66 -7.48
CA LYS A 2 -4.05 -27.29 -8.01
C LYS A 2 -2.73 -26.72 -7.53
N THR A 3 -1.82 -26.55 -8.48
CA THR A 3 -0.40 -26.23 -8.31
C THR A 3 -0.23 -24.95 -7.50
N ILE A 4 0.75 -24.94 -6.60
CA ILE A 4 1.15 -23.81 -5.74
C ILE A 4 1.26 -22.50 -6.54
N TYR A 5 1.68 -22.58 -7.81
CA TYR A 5 1.74 -21.48 -8.78
C TYR A 5 0.40 -20.81 -9.11
N GLU A 6 -0.72 -21.53 -9.17
CA GLU A 6 -2.04 -20.92 -9.39
C GLU A 6 -2.50 -20.15 -8.15
N LYS A 7 -2.16 -20.65 -6.96
CA LYS A 7 -2.54 -20.02 -5.70
C LYS A 7 -1.82 -18.68 -5.50
N THR A 8 -0.53 -18.61 -5.83
CA THR A 8 0.26 -17.37 -5.75
C THR A 8 -0.24 -16.29 -6.71
N LYS A 9 -0.58 -16.65 -7.96
CA LYS A 9 -1.14 -15.69 -8.93
C LYS A 9 -2.49 -15.12 -8.50
N VAL A 10 -3.36 -15.94 -7.91
CA VAL A 10 -4.67 -15.49 -7.41
C VAL A 10 -4.51 -14.52 -6.23
N GLU A 11 -3.54 -14.77 -5.34
CA GLU A 11 -3.26 -13.87 -4.21
C GLU A 11 -2.63 -12.53 -4.61
N GLU A 12 -1.77 -12.52 -5.63
CA GLU A 12 -1.19 -11.28 -6.18
C GLU A 12 -2.25 -10.44 -6.90
N PHE A 13 -3.13 -11.08 -7.67
CA PHE A 13 -4.24 -10.41 -8.35
C PHE A 13 -5.19 -9.72 -7.37
N ASP A 14 -5.58 -10.41 -6.30
CA ASP A 14 -6.42 -9.87 -5.21
C ASP A 14 -5.76 -8.65 -4.53
N LEU A 15 -4.44 -8.66 -4.37
CA LEU A 15 -3.69 -7.53 -3.79
C LEU A 15 -3.74 -6.27 -4.66
N TYR A 16 -3.58 -6.41 -5.99
CA TYR A 16 -3.63 -5.27 -6.91
C TYR A 16 -5.03 -4.65 -7.01
N GLU A 17 -6.09 -5.45 -6.99
CA GLU A 17 -7.47 -4.94 -6.97
C GLU A 17 -7.76 -4.15 -5.68
N LYS A 18 -7.27 -4.64 -4.53
CA LYS A 18 -7.37 -3.93 -3.25
C LYS A 18 -6.62 -2.60 -3.27
N ALA A 19 -5.38 -2.61 -3.75
CA ALA A 19 -4.58 -1.39 -3.88
C ALA A 19 -5.24 -0.36 -4.81
N THR A 20 -5.83 -0.83 -5.91
CA THR A 20 -6.58 0.02 -6.85
C THR A 20 -7.81 0.64 -6.18
N THR A 21 -8.54 -0.14 -5.40
CA THR A 21 -9.70 0.33 -4.64
C THR A 21 -9.31 1.42 -3.63
N ILE A 22 -8.25 1.20 -2.85
CA ILE A 22 -7.74 2.19 -1.87
C ILE A 22 -7.30 3.47 -2.57
N ARG A 23 -6.49 3.34 -3.63
CA ARG A 23 -6.01 4.46 -4.45
C ARG A 23 -7.15 5.35 -4.92
N ASN A 24 -8.19 4.74 -5.48
CA ASN A 24 -9.31 5.47 -6.05
C ASN A 24 -10.11 6.22 -4.96
N ASN A 25 -10.29 5.61 -3.79
CA ASN A 25 -10.95 6.28 -2.68
C ASN A 25 -10.13 7.48 -2.16
N TRP A 26 -8.81 7.35 -2.04
CA TRP A 26 -7.94 8.47 -1.66
C TRP A 26 -8.01 9.65 -2.64
N LEU A 27 -8.10 9.37 -3.94
CA LEU A 27 -8.30 10.42 -4.93
C LEU A 27 -9.66 11.12 -4.78
N LEU A 28 -10.72 10.38 -4.46
CA LEU A 28 -12.04 10.97 -4.18
C LEU A 28 -12.06 11.78 -2.87
N GLU A 29 -11.28 11.38 -1.88
CA GLU A 29 -11.05 12.14 -0.65
C GLU A 29 -10.17 13.39 -0.87
N GLY A 30 -9.65 13.57 -2.08
CA GLY A 30 -8.85 14.73 -2.45
C GLY A 30 -7.38 14.65 -2.00
N LYS A 31 -6.88 13.45 -1.69
CA LYS A 31 -5.44 13.23 -1.41
C LYS A 31 -4.61 13.60 -2.63
N LYS A 32 -3.47 14.23 -2.39
CA LYS A 32 -2.56 14.76 -3.40
C LYS A 32 -1.15 14.21 -3.19
N ARG A 33 -0.38 14.17 -4.27
CA ARG A 33 1.05 13.83 -4.26
C ARG A 33 1.78 14.49 -3.08
N GLY A 34 2.53 13.69 -2.34
CA GLY A 34 3.29 14.12 -1.17
C GLY A 34 2.48 14.23 0.13
N ASP A 35 1.17 13.97 0.12
CA ASP A 35 0.39 13.92 1.35
C ASP A 35 0.87 12.76 2.24
N LEU A 36 0.81 13.02 3.55
CA LEU A 36 1.06 12.03 4.59
C LEU A 36 -0.25 11.38 5.04
N VAL A 37 -0.32 10.06 4.96
CA VAL A 37 -1.41 9.23 5.47
C VAL A 37 -0.87 8.42 6.64
N LYS A 38 -1.40 8.66 7.84
CA LYS A 38 -1.08 7.84 9.02
C LYS A 38 -2.10 6.71 9.15
N ALA A 39 -1.63 5.50 9.41
CA ALA A 39 -2.49 4.33 9.59
C ALA A 39 -1.84 3.32 10.54
N SER A 40 -2.66 2.52 11.20
CA SER A 40 -2.24 1.27 11.84
C SER A 40 -3.01 0.09 11.25
N PHE A 41 -2.42 -1.10 11.29
CA PHE A 41 -2.95 -2.29 10.65
C PHE A 41 -2.75 -3.52 11.53
N ASN A 42 -3.78 -4.36 11.61
CA ASN A 42 -3.67 -5.70 12.19
C ASN A 42 -3.53 -6.80 11.12
N ASP A 43 -3.89 -6.49 9.87
CA ASP A 43 -3.80 -7.40 8.72
C ASP A 43 -2.71 -6.92 7.75
N GLU A 44 -1.69 -7.77 7.58
CA GLU A 44 -0.55 -7.53 6.69
C GLU A 44 -0.94 -7.36 5.22
N LYS A 45 -1.98 -8.09 4.75
CA LYS A 45 -2.44 -7.99 3.37
C LYS A 45 -3.11 -6.65 3.12
N ILE A 46 -3.85 -6.14 4.12
CA ILE A 46 -4.43 -4.79 4.06
C ILE A 46 -3.30 -3.77 4.05
N ALA A 47 -2.37 -3.84 4.99
CA ALA A 47 -1.22 -2.93 5.04
C ALA A 47 -0.45 -2.88 3.71
N LEU A 48 -0.19 -4.05 3.12
CA LEU A 48 0.50 -4.14 1.82
C LEU A 48 -0.29 -3.50 0.68
N ALA A 49 -1.61 -3.67 0.65
CA ALA A 49 -2.47 -3.00 -0.34
C ALA A 49 -2.42 -1.48 -0.20
N TYR A 50 -2.37 -0.97 1.05
CA TYR A 50 -2.20 0.45 1.34
C TYR A 50 -0.83 0.99 0.91
N VAL A 51 0.26 0.21 1.11
CA VAL A 51 1.60 0.58 0.61
C VAL A 51 1.61 0.69 -0.92
N LEU A 52 1.02 -0.27 -1.62
CA LEU A 52 0.93 -0.24 -3.08
C LEU A 52 0.07 0.92 -3.59
N ALA A 53 -1.03 1.22 -2.90
CA ALA A 53 -1.86 2.38 -3.21
C ALA A 53 -1.09 3.70 -3.00
N ALA A 54 -0.29 3.79 -1.93
CA ALA A 54 0.52 4.97 -1.63
C ALA A 54 1.62 5.15 -2.67
N SER A 55 2.28 4.06 -3.06
CA SER A 55 3.23 4.04 -4.17
C SER A 55 2.58 4.52 -5.47
N ALA A 56 1.35 4.09 -5.77
CA ALA A 56 0.68 4.45 -7.00
C ALA A 56 0.28 5.94 -7.10
N LEU A 57 0.21 6.64 -5.96
CA LEU A 57 -0.13 8.06 -5.88
C LEU A 57 1.05 8.94 -5.47
N SER A 58 2.22 8.37 -5.23
CA SER A 58 3.35 9.08 -4.62
C SER A 58 2.93 9.79 -3.33
N LEU A 59 2.35 9.03 -2.39
CA LEU A 59 1.97 9.46 -1.05
C LEU A 59 2.89 8.82 -0.02
N THR A 60 3.06 9.47 1.12
CA THR A 60 3.75 8.87 2.27
C THR A 60 2.73 8.16 3.16
N LEU A 61 2.79 6.83 3.22
CA LEU A 61 2.09 6.03 4.21
C LEU A 61 2.98 5.88 5.45
N SER A 62 2.56 6.45 6.57
CA SER A 62 3.22 6.29 7.86
C SER A 62 2.48 5.26 8.69
N ILE A 63 3.13 4.13 8.97
CA ILE A 63 2.61 3.13 9.91
C ILE A 63 2.89 3.64 11.33
N ASP A 64 1.83 3.93 12.07
CA ASP A 64 1.87 4.50 13.42
C ASP A 64 0.88 3.74 14.32
N PRO A 65 1.33 2.92 15.28
CA PRO A 65 0.45 2.11 16.11
C PRO A 65 -0.43 2.94 17.06
N THR A 66 -0.21 4.26 17.16
CA THR A 66 -1.00 5.14 18.03
C THR A 66 -2.27 5.68 17.37
N VAL A 67 -2.41 5.54 16.04
CA VAL A 67 -3.64 5.95 15.33
C VAL A 67 -4.64 4.80 15.22
N SER A 68 -5.89 5.12 14.89
CA SER A 68 -6.96 4.13 14.70
C SER A 68 -6.61 3.09 13.65
N CYS A 69 -6.85 1.82 13.99
CA CYS A 69 -6.58 0.70 13.10
C CYS A 69 -7.55 0.66 11.92
N ILE A 70 -7.00 0.47 10.73
CA ILE A 70 -7.79 0.20 9.53
C ILE A 70 -8.10 -1.30 9.51
N GLU A 71 -9.36 -1.63 9.72
CA GLU A 71 -9.83 -3.02 9.78
C GLU A 71 -10.51 -3.47 8.49
N THR A 72 -10.98 -2.52 7.68
CA THR A 72 -11.76 -2.80 6.47
C THR A 72 -11.24 -2.02 5.27
N LEU A 73 -11.46 -2.61 4.10
CA LEU A 73 -11.21 -1.92 2.84
C LEU A 73 -12.31 -0.88 2.59
N PRO A 74 -11.97 0.25 1.95
CA PRO A 74 -12.99 1.18 1.50
C PRO A 74 -13.86 0.55 0.38
N PRO A 75 -15.02 1.14 0.07
CA PRO A 75 -15.93 0.62 -0.95
C PRO A 75 -15.23 0.44 -2.31
N GLU A 76 -15.55 -0.65 -3.01
CA GLU A 76 -14.97 -0.95 -4.33
C GLU A 76 -15.23 0.22 -5.30
N ASN A 77 -14.18 0.65 -5.98
CA ASN A 77 -14.25 1.74 -6.94
C ASN A 77 -13.45 1.39 -8.20
N ARG A 78 -14.12 1.37 -9.35
CA ARG A 78 -13.56 0.97 -10.66
C ARG A 78 -13.09 2.15 -11.53
N MET A 79 -12.94 3.35 -10.96
CA MET A 79 -12.41 4.48 -11.71
C MET A 79 -10.97 4.24 -12.16
N ASN A 80 -10.68 4.58 -13.41
CA ASN A 80 -9.32 4.55 -13.93
C ASN A 80 -8.66 5.90 -13.71
N PHE A 81 -7.76 5.96 -12.72
CA PHE A 81 -6.88 7.10 -12.52
C PHE A 81 -5.44 6.72 -12.89
N PRO A 82 -4.67 7.64 -13.49
CA PRO A 82 -3.28 7.39 -13.83
C PRO A 82 -2.43 7.22 -12.58
N ILE A 83 -1.43 6.35 -12.66
CA ILE A 83 -0.39 6.20 -11.63
C ILE A 83 0.46 7.47 -11.64
N GLN A 84 0.76 8.00 -10.45
CA GLN A 84 1.65 9.14 -10.26
C GLN A 84 2.98 8.64 -9.73
N TYR A 85 4.08 9.05 -10.37
CA TYR A 85 5.43 8.73 -9.96
C TYR A 85 6.18 10.01 -9.59
N ASP A 86 6.75 10.03 -8.40
CA ASP A 86 7.65 11.08 -7.94
C ASP A 86 8.78 10.45 -7.12
N PRO A 87 10.03 10.44 -7.64
CA PRO A 87 11.16 9.81 -6.96
C PRO A 87 11.59 10.57 -5.70
N THR A 88 11.09 11.80 -5.48
CA THR A 88 11.45 12.62 -4.32
C THR A 88 10.58 12.36 -3.10
N VAL A 89 9.46 11.64 -3.28
CA VAL A 89 8.51 11.35 -2.21
C VAL A 89 8.84 10.00 -1.55
N ALA A 90 8.97 10.00 -0.22
CA ALA A 90 8.98 8.78 0.55
C ALA A 90 7.59 8.13 0.51
N ILE A 91 7.53 6.83 0.21
CA ILE A 91 6.27 6.09 0.07
C ILE A 91 5.87 5.44 1.37
N LEU A 92 6.82 4.86 2.10
CA LEU A 92 6.57 4.18 3.36
C LEU A 92 7.43 4.81 4.44
N GLN A 93 6.83 5.10 5.59
CA GLN A 93 7.50 5.51 6.80
C GLN A 93 7.09 4.59 7.95
N ILE A 94 8.08 4.08 8.67
CA ILE A 94 7.90 3.28 9.88
C ILE A 94 8.91 3.82 10.89
N GLU A 95 8.42 4.34 12.02
CA GLU A 95 9.24 5.06 13.00
C GLU A 95 10.11 6.15 12.33
N ASN A 96 11.44 6.05 12.49
CA ASN A 96 12.44 6.97 11.93
C ASN A 96 13.01 6.51 10.57
N ARG A 97 12.42 5.49 9.94
CA ARG A 97 12.87 4.94 8.66
C ARG A 97 11.89 5.27 7.55
N GLN A 98 12.43 5.56 6.37
CA GLN A 98 11.66 5.91 5.19
C GLN A 98 12.17 5.12 3.99
N TRP A 99 11.24 4.76 3.11
CA TRP A 99 11.50 4.06 1.85
C TRP A 99 10.78 4.78 0.73
N ASN A 100 11.51 5.12 -0.33
CA ASN A 100 10.96 5.68 -1.55
C ASN A 100 10.44 4.56 -2.47
N GLN A 101 9.89 4.92 -3.63
CA GLN A 101 9.33 3.96 -4.56
C GLN A 101 10.37 3.01 -5.18
N GLN A 102 11.60 3.46 -5.40
CA GLN A 102 12.69 2.63 -5.90
C GLN A 102 13.10 1.59 -4.86
N ASP A 103 13.26 2.01 -3.60
CA ASP A 103 13.60 1.11 -2.49
C ASP A 103 12.55 -0.02 -2.36
N LEU A 104 11.26 0.33 -2.49
CA LEU A 104 10.17 -0.64 -2.41
C LEU A 104 10.07 -1.54 -3.66
N PHE A 105 10.45 -1.04 -4.84
CA PHE A 105 10.47 -1.83 -6.08
C PHE A 105 11.58 -2.87 -6.07
N GLU A 106 12.73 -2.54 -5.47
CA GLU A 106 13.85 -3.46 -5.31
C GLU A 106 13.61 -4.52 -4.24
N MET A 107 12.64 -4.30 -3.33
CA MET A 107 12.20 -5.31 -2.37
C MET A 107 11.26 -6.32 -3.02
N ASP A 108 11.49 -7.60 -2.73
CA ASP A 108 10.48 -8.61 -3.04
C ASP A 108 9.26 -8.47 -2.09
N LEU A 109 8.12 -9.03 -2.52
CA LEU A 109 6.88 -8.98 -1.74
C LEU A 109 7.00 -9.61 -0.34
N LYS A 110 7.95 -10.54 -0.14
CA LYS A 110 8.14 -11.22 1.14
C LYS A 110 8.90 -10.33 2.12
N ASP A 111 9.91 -9.62 1.64
CA ASP A 111 10.68 -8.66 2.41
C ASP A 111 9.83 -7.43 2.78
N LEU A 112 9.00 -6.94 1.86
CA LEU A 112 8.05 -5.87 2.16
C LEU A 112 7.02 -6.30 3.23
N LYS A 113 6.51 -7.54 3.17
CA LYS A 113 5.66 -8.10 4.24
C LYS A 113 6.37 -8.17 5.59
N ASN A 114 7.63 -8.61 5.60
CA ASN A 114 8.43 -8.69 6.83
C ASN A 114 8.74 -7.30 7.41
N LEU A 115 8.86 -6.29 6.56
CA LEU A 115 9.10 -4.90 6.95
C LEU A 115 7.87 -4.32 7.65
N ILE A 116 6.69 -4.50 7.07
CA ILE A 116 5.40 -4.07 7.64
C ILE A 116 5.15 -4.72 9.01
N LYS A 117 5.48 -6.01 9.19
CA LYS A 117 5.33 -6.71 10.49
C LYS A 117 6.11 -6.08 11.66
N LYS A 118 7.17 -5.34 11.36
CA LYS A 118 8.07 -4.76 12.36
C LYS A 118 7.70 -3.33 12.74
N GLY A 119 6.75 -2.72 12.04
CA GLY A 119 6.18 -1.40 12.34
C GLY A 119 4.86 -1.51 13.07
#